data_AF-A0A2A5DGL7-F1
#
_entry.id   AF-A0A2A5DGL7-F1
#
_cell.length_a   1.000
_cell.length_b   1.000
_cell.length_c   1.000
_cell.angle_alpha   90.00
_cell.angle_beta   90.00
_cell.angle_gamma   90.00
#
_symmetry.space_group_name_H-M   'P 1'
#
loop_
_entity.id
_entity.type
_entity.pdbx_description
1 polymer ?
#
loop_
_entity_poly.entity_id
_entity_poly.type
_entity_poly.pdbx_seq_one_letter_code
_entity_poly.pdbx_strand_id
1 'polypeptide(L)'
;MNYIYSTICFIKIAPPQLTAISTLILGGIFAIIMLYFYLKLKNGETLDLIDIAKQIATHGTSFNEIKKSKDFPPIKILNDFFQSGTDEMASKEPLSWKPFKLQSDEYLIFYDWCCEQYGDLEINPFENCTGYSEWFARAGDKSN
;
A
#
# COMPACT_ATOMS: atom_id res chain seq x y z
N MET A 1 34.85 -75.90 31.21
CA MET A 1 34.18 -74.60 31.45
C MET A 1 34.24 -73.82 30.16
N ASN A 2 33.13 -73.74 29.42
CA ASN A 2 33.02 -72.98 28.17
C ASN A 2 32.09 -71.79 28.41
N TYR A 3 32.60 -70.57 28.28
CA TYR A 3 31.79 -69.36 28.27
C TYR A 3 31.56 -68.93 26.82
N ILE A 4 30.30 -69.00 26.38
CA ILE A 4 29.87 -68.50 25.08
C ILE A 4 29.64 -66.99 25.24
N TYR A 5 30.46 -66.17 24.60
CA TYR A 5 30.21 -64.74 24.46
C TYR A 5 29.15 -64.53 23.37
N SER A 6 28.00 -63.99 23.74
CA SER A 6 26.96 -63.56 22.82
C SER A 6 27.23 -62.12 22.40
N THR A 7 27.59 -61.91 21.13
CA THR A 7 27.81 -60.59 20.53
C THR A 7 26.47 -60.02 20.05
N ILE A 8 25.95 -59.01 20.76
CA ILE A 8 24.79 -58.23 20.32
C ILE A 8 25.25 -57.28 19.21
N CYS A 9 24.79 -57.50 17.98
CA CYS A 9 24.97 -56.57 16.87
C CYS A 9 24.00 -55.38 17.01
N PHE A 10 24.55 -54.18 17.22
CA PHE A 10 23.80 -52.93 17.08
C PHE A 10 23.65 -52.59 15.59
N ILE A 11 22.42 -52.65 15.07
CA ILE A 11 22.10 -52.13 13.73
C ILE A 11 22.17 -50.61 13.81
N LYS A 12 23.26 -50.03 13.31
CA LYS A 12 23.43 -48.58 13.14
C LYS A 12 22.58 -48.15 11.94
N ILE A 13 21.34 -47.72 12.20
CA ILE A 13 20.46 -47.15 11.17
C ILE A 13 21.05 -45.79 10.76
N ALA A 14 21.63 -45.72 9.55
CA ALA A 14 22.06 -44.44 8.99
C ALA A 14 20.83 -43.57 8.69
N PRO A 15 20.86 -42.25 8.98
CA PRO A 15 19.75 -41.37 8.66
C PRO A 15 19.54 -41.37 7.13
N PRO A 16 18.28 -41.33 6.65
CA PRO A 16 18.00 -41.33 5.22
C PRO A 16 18.69 -40.12 4.58
N GLN A 17 19.49 -40.37 3.55
CA GLN A 17 20.15 -39.31 2.79
C GLN A 17 19.07 -38.57 2.00
N LEU A 18 18.74 -37.35 2.42
CA LEU A 18 17.86 -36.46 1.67
C LEU A 18 18.51 -36.22 0.30
N THR A 19 17.87 -36.70 -0.77
CA THR A 19 18.40 -36.56 -2.14
C THR A 19 18.32 -35.10 -2.57
N ALA A 20 19.25 -34.65 -3.42
CA ALA A 20 19.27 -33.27 -3.93
C ALA A 20 17.92 -32.80 -4.52
N ILE A 21 17.13 -33.74 -5.07
CA ILE A 21 15.78 -33.49 -5.61
C ILE A 21 14.81 -33.09 -4.49
N SER A 22 14.86 -33.78 -3.35
CA SER A 22 13.99 -33.48 -2.20
C SER A 22 14.26 -32.11 -1.59
N THR A 23 15.53 -31.68 -1.52
CA THR A 23 15.92 -30.34 -1.08
C THR A 23 15.48 -29.26 -2.06
N LEU A 24 15.53 -29.52 -3.37
CA LEU A 24 15.09 -28.59 -4.41
C LEU A 24 13.58 -28.38 -4.39
N ILE A 25 12.80 -29.45 -4.19
CA ILE A 25 11.35 -29.40 -4.04
C ILE A 25 10.95 -28.63 -2.77
N LEU A 26 11.57 -28.93 -1.63
CA LEU A 26 11.32 -28.23 -0.37
C LEU A 26 11.67 -26.73 -0.47
N GLY A 27 12.79 -26.40 -1.11
CA GLY A 27 13.19 -25.02 -1.37
C GLY A 27 12.21 -24.27 -2.27
N GLY A 28 11.73 -24.92 -3.33
CA GLY A 28 10.71 -24.35 -4.22
C GLY A 28 9.39 -24.08 -3.52
N ILE A 29 8.90 -25.04 -2.72
CA ILE A 29 7.67 -24.88 -1.93
C ILE A 29 7.84 -23.74 -0.91
N PHE A 30 8.98 -23.68 -0.21
CA PHE A 30 9.27 -22.61 0.73
C PHE A 30 9.26 -21.23 0.05
N ALA A 31 9.89 -21.09 -1.12
CA ALA A 31 9.90 -19.85 -1.89
C ALA A 31 8.48 -19.40 -2.31
N ILE A 32 7.63 -20.33 -2.74
CA ILE A 32 6.23 -20.04 -3.09
C ILE A 32 5.45 -19.56 -1.86
N ILE A 33 5.62 -20.21 -0.71
CA ILE A 33 4.98 -19.81 0.54
C ILE A 33 5.42 -18.40 0.95
N MET A 34 6.72 -18.12 0.91
CA MET A 34 7.26 -16.79 1.23
C MET A 34 6.73 -15.72 0.27
N LEU A 35 6.66 -16.02 -1.03
CA LEU A 35 6.08 -15.11 -2.02
C LEU A 35 4.60 -14.84 -1.74
N TYR A 36 3.82 -15.87 -1.39
CA TYR A 36 2.42 -15.70 -1.01
C TYR A 36 2.24 -14.79 0.20
N PHE A 37 3.02 -15.01 1.27
CA PHE A 37 2.97 -14.15 2.45
C PHE A 37 3.39 -12.71 2.15
N TYR A 38 4.43 -12.53 1.34
CA TYR A 38 4.88 -11.21 0.89
C TYR A 38 3.77 -10.48 0.13
N LEU A 39 3.13 -11.14 -0.85
CA LEU A 39 2.02 -10.55 -1.60
C LEU A 39 0.82 -10.23 -0.72
N LYS A 40 0.49 -11.11 0.23
CA LYS A 40 -0.63 -10.88 1.17
C LYS A 40 -0.37 -9.69 2.08
N LEU A 41 0.85 -9.55 2.61
CA LEU A 41 1.25 -8.42 3.44
C LEU A 41 1.23 -7.11 2.64
N LYS A 42 1.81 -7.13 1.44
CA LYS A 42 1.85 -5.96 0.55
C LYS A 42 0.43 -5.50 0.16
N ASN A 43 -0.43 -6.42 -0.26
CA ASN A 43 -1.82 -6.07 -0.61
C ASN A 43 -2.62 -5.54 0.58
N GLY A 44 -2.36 -6.05 1.79
CA GLY A 44 -2.99 -5.56 3.01
C GLY A 44 -2.63 -4.11 3.31
N GLU A 45 -1.34 -3.75 3.19
CA GLU A 45 -0.85 -2.39 3.39
C GLU A 45 -1.41 -1.42 2.33
N THR A 46 -1.48 -1.83 1.07
CA THR A 46 -2.02 -0.99 -0.02
C THR A 46 -3.50 -0.67 0.19
N LEU A 47 -4.28 -1.65 0.66
CA LEU A 47 -5.72 -1.47 0.87
C LEU A 47 -5.98 -0.47 2.01
N ASP A 48 -5.16 -0.54 3.07
CA ASP A 48 -5.24 0.34 4.23
C ASP A 48 -4.95 1.80 3.86
N LEU A 49 -3.91 2.06 3.06
CA LEU A 49 -3.57 3.42 2.61
C LEU A 49 -4.66 4.05 1.74
N ILE A 50 -5.24 3.26 0.83
CA ILE A 50 -6.34 3.72 -0.03
C ILE A 50 -7.56 4.06 0.82
N ASP A 51 -7.91 3.23 1.81
CA ASP A 51 -9.05 3.48 2.68
C ASP A 51 -8.84 4.70 3.59
N ILE A 52 -7.61 4.95 4.04
CA ILE A 52 -7.24 6.20 4.71
C ILE A 52 -7.42 7.39 3.77
N ALA A 53 -6.93 7.31 2.53
CA ALA A 53 -7.10 8.38 1.54
C ALA A 53 -8.58 8.69 1.26
N LYS A 54 -9.44 7.66 1.16
CA LYS A 54 -10.90 7.84 1.01
C LYS A 54 -11.54 8.53 2.21
N GLN A 55 -11.13 8.19 3.43
CA GLN A 55 -11.60 8.87 4.64
C GLN A 55 -11.21 10.35 4.63
N ILE A 56 -9.95 10.65 4.28
CA ILE A 56 -9.47 12.03 4.15
C ILE A 56 -10.30 12.78 3.11
N ALA A 57 -10.56 12.18 1.94
CA ALA A 57 -11.35 12.80 0.89
C ALA A 57 -12.82 13.04 1.28
N THR A 58 -13.37 12.19 2.14
CA THR A 58 -14.76 12.29 2.61
C THR A 58 -14.94 13.42 3.64
N HIS A 59 -13.91 13.68 4.45
CA HIS A 59 -14.02 14.57 5.61
C HIS A 59 -13.25 15.89 5.45
N GLY A 60 -12.23 15.92 4.61
CA GLY A 60 -11.36 17.07 4.37
C GLY A 60 -12.01 18.15 3.50
N THR A 61 -11.81 19.41 3.86
CA THR A 61 -12.28 20.54 3.04
C THR A 61 -11.54 20.63 1.71
N SER A 62 -10.29 20.16 1.64
CA SER A 62 -9.51 20.20 0.41
C SER A 62 -10.18 19.41 -0.72
N PHE A 63 -10.78 18.26 -0.41
CA PHE A 63 -11.51 17.45 -1.39
C PHE A 63 -12.90 17.98 -1.73
N ASN A 64 -13.49 18.82 -0.87
CA ASN A 64 -14.71 19.54 -1.22
C ASN A 64 -14.47 20.54 -2.34
N GLU A 65 -13.31 21.19 -2.39
CA GLU A 65 -12.96 22.10 -3.48
C GLU A 65 -12.65 21.34 -4.78
N ILE A 66 -11.95 20.20 -4.72
CA ILE A 66 -11.76 19.31 -5.87
C ILE A 66 -13.12 18.91 -6.48
N LYS A 67 -14.08 18.57 -5.64
CA LYS A 67 -15.44 18.23 -6.08
C LYS A 67 -16.14 19.38 -6.82
N LYS A 68 -15.87 20.63 -6.44
CA LYS A 68 -16.46 21.84 -7.06
C LYS A 68 -15.73 22.23 -8.34
N SER A 69 -14.40 22.30 -8.32
CA SER A 69 -13.58 22.75 -9.45
C SER A 69 -13.51 21.73 -10.58
N LYS A 70 -13.72 20.44 -10.28
CA LYS A 70 -13.51 19.30 -11.18
C LYS A 70 -12.05 19.10 -11.61
N ASP A 71 -11.11 19.88 -11.09
CA ASP A 71 -9.68 19.65 -11.27
C ASP A 71 -9.17 18.68 -10.19
N PHE A 72 -8.33 17.73 -10.57
CA PHE A 72 -7.72 16.75 -9.69
C PHE A 72 -6.19 16.87 -9.68
N PRO A 73 -5.53 16.79 -8.52
CA PRO A 73 -4.09 16.97 -8.44
C PRO A 73 -3.32 15.78 -9.05
N PRO A 74 -2.20 16.02 -9.75
CA PRO A 74 -1.28 14.96 -10.14
C PRO A 74 -0.69 14.27 -8.91
N ILE A 75 -0.29 13.00 -9.07
CA ILE A 75 0.22 12.15 -7.97
C ILE A 75 1.29 12.82 -7.09
N LYS A 76 2.24 13.57 -7.68
CA LYS A 76 3.28 14.24 -6.89
C LYS A 76 2.67 15.29 -5.95
N ILE A 77 1.80 16.12 -6.48
CA ILE A 77 1.12 17.19 -5.75
C ILE A 77 0.16 16.61 -4.71
N LEU A 78 -0.56 15.54 -5.06
CA LEU A 78 -1.43 14.85 -4.11
C LEU A 78 -0.64 14.18 -2.98
N ASN A 79 0.51 13.59 -3.29
CA ASN A 79 1.38 13.04 -2.26
C ASN A 79 1.98 14.12 -1.37
N ASP A 80 2.28 15.32 -1.89
CA ASP A 80 2.70 16.44 -1.05
C ASP A 80 1.60 16.81 -0.03
N PHE A 81 0.32 16.68 -0.39
CA PHE A 81 -0.80 16.80 0.55
C PHE A 81 -0.83 15.67 1.58
N PHE A 82 -0.79 14.40 1.16
CA PHE A 82 -0.81 13.30 2.13
C PHE A 82 0.40 13.29 3.07
N GLN A 83 1.51 13.89 2.65
CA GLN A 83 2.68 14.10 3.50
C GLN A 83 2.54 15.22 4.52
N SER A 84 1.62 16.18 4.34
CA SER A 84 1.37 17.23 5.34
C SER A 84 0.85 16.65 6.66
N GLY A 85 0.12 15.53 6.59
CA GLY A 85 -0.50 14.88 7.74
C GLY A 85 -1.70 15.63 8.31
N THR A 86 -2.19 16.67 7.62
CA THR A 86 -3.29 17.50 8.13
C THR A 86 -4.12 18.16 7.01
N ASP A 87 -5.42 18.29 7.24
CA ASP A 87 -6.37 19.08 6.46
C ASP A 87 -7.29 19.87 7.39
N GLU A 88 -7.93 20.90 6.85
CA GLU A 88 -9.00 21.59 7.55
C GLU A 88 -10.32 20.80 7.46
N MET A 89 -11.15 20.89 8.50
CA MET A 89 -12.53 20.40 8.47
C MET A 89 -13.50 21.55 8.69
N ALA A 90 -14.73 21.38 8.19
CA ALA A 90 -15.82 22.33 8.42
C ALA A 90 -16.11 22.57 9.92
N SER A 91 -15.78 21.61 10.79
CA SER A 91 -15.92 21.70 12.25
C SER A 91 -14.87 22.59 12.94
N LYS A 92 -13.91 23.18 12.21
CA LYS A 92 -12.74 23.93 12.70
C LYS A 92 -11.71 23.12 13.48
N GLU A 93 -11.94 21.83 13.71
CA GLU A 93 -10.90 20.92 14.20
C GLU A 93 -10.08 20.39 13.02
N PRO A 94 -8.74 20.35 13.12
CA PRO A 94 -7.91 19.83 12.03
C PRO A 94 -8.06 18.31 11.91
N LEU A 95 -8.31 17.83 10.69
CA LEU A 95 -8.22 16.41 10.38
C LEU A 95 -6.74 16.03 10.34
N SER A 96 -6.27 15.18 11.25
CA SER A 96 -4.87 14.75 11.30
C SER A 96 -4.72 13.28 10.92
N TRP A 97 -3.63 12.94 10.23
CA TRP A 97 -3.27 11.56 9.89
C TRP A 97 -1.75 11.35 9.90
N LYS A 98 -1.33 10.09 9.86
CA LYS A 98 0.09 9.73 9.72
C LYS A 98 0.54 9.99 8.27
N PRO A 99 1.59 10.79 8.01
CA PRO A 99 2.07 11.05 6.65
C PRO A 99 2.34 9.78 5.84
N PHE A 100 1.88 9.76 4.59
CA PHE A 100 2.07 8.63 3.67
C PHE A 100 2.17 9.10 2.22
N LYS A 101 2.43 8.16 1.31
CA LYS A 101 2.41 8.36 -0.14
C LYS A 101 1.67 7.22 -0.80
N LEU A 102 0.85 7.56 -1.78
CA LEU A 102 0.30 6.59 -2.72
C LEU A 102 1.34 6.30 -3.82
N GLN A 103 1.48 5.03 -4.14
CA GLN A 103 2.13 4.53 -5.35
C GLN A 103 1.25 4.81 -6.57
N SER A 104 1.80 4.57 -7.77
CA SER A 104 1.10 4.90 -9.03
C SER A 104 -0.19 4.13 -9.22
N ASP A 105 -0.22 2.85 -8.85
CA ASP A 105 -1.40 1.99 -8.87
C ASP A 105 -2.43 2.41 -7.81
N GLU A 106 -1.99 2.68 -6.59
CA GLU A 106 -2.86 3.16 -5.50
C GLU A 106 -3.50 4.52 -5.83
N TYR A 107 -2.73 5.42 -6.45
CA TYR A 107 -3.21 6.71 -6.93
C TYR A 107 -4.33 6.56 -7.96
N LEU A 108 -4.17 5.63 -8.92
CA LEU A 108 -5.19 5.39 -9.93
C LEU A 108 -6.46 4.81 -9.31
N ILE A 109 -6.33 3.84 -8.39
CA ILE A 109 -7.50 3.28 -7.67
C ILE A 109 -8.23 4.38 -6.87
N PHE A 110 -7.47 5.25 -6.21
CA PHE A 110 -8.04 6.36 -5.46
C PHE A 110 -8.70 7.41 -6.38
N TYR A 111 -8.06 7.73 -7.51
CA TYR A 111 -8.60 8.63 -8.52
C TYR A 111 -9.90 8.11 -9.13
N ASP A 112 -9.95 6.83 -9.50
CA ASP A 112 -11.14 6.17 -10.03
C ASP A 112 -12.29 6.25 -9.02
N TRP A 113 -12.01 5.94 -7.75
CA TRP A 113 -12.98 6.10 -6.68
C TRP A 113 -13.45 7.56 -6.53
N CYS A 114 -12.55 8.54 -6.60
CA CYS A 114 -12.93 9.96 -6.58
C CYS A 114 -13.84 10.33 -7.76
N CYS A 115 -13.58 9.81 -8.96
CA CYS A 115 -14.44 10.03 -10.11
C CYS A 115 -15.84 9.42 -9.91
N GLU A 116 -15.92 8.22 -9.32
CA GLU A 116 -17.20 7.60 -8.96
C GLU A 116 -18.00 8.44 -7.95
N GLN A 117 -17.32 9.05 -6.97
CA GLN A 117 -17.99 9.83 -5.92
C GLN A 117 -18.32 11.27 -6.34
N TYR A 118 -17.47 11.89 -7.16
CA TYR A 118 -17.54 13.33 -7.46
C TYR A 118 -17.95 13.63 -8.91
N GLY A 119 -18.11 12.61 -9.75
CA GLY A 119 -18.30 12.73 -11.20
C GLY A 119 -16.97 12.86 -11.93
N ASP A 120 -17.02 13.10 -13.24
CA ASP A 120 -15.80 13.20 -14.06
C ASP A 120 -14.87 14.31 -13.53
N LEU A 121 -13.64 13.91 -13.20
CA LEU A 121 -12.56 14.80 -12.76
C LEU A 121 -11.49 14.86 -13.86
N GLU A 122 -10.77 15.98 -13.95
CA GLU A 122 -9.66 16.14 -14.88
C GLU A 122 -8.36 16.28 -14.10
N ILE A 123 -7.37 15.40 -14.35
CA ILE A 123 -6.04 15.55 -13.76
C ILE A 123 -5.37 16.78 -14.37
N ASN A 124 -5.23 17.84 -13.57
CA ASN A 124 -4.71 19.12 -14.03
C ASN A 124 -3.42 19.47 -13.28
N PRO A 125 -2.25 19.51 -13.93
CA PRO A 125 -1.01 19.82 -13.24
C PRO A 125 -0.86 21.28 -12.82
N PHE A 126 -1.50 22.22 -13.54
CA PHE A 126 -1.21 23.66 -13.51
C PHE A 126 0.29 24.01 -13.68
N GLU A 127 0.61 24.98 -14.53
CA GLU A 127 2.03 25.30 -14.80
C GLU A 127 2.75 25.86 -13.56
N ASN A 128 3.94 25.37 -13.23
CA ASN A 128 4.77 25.87 -12.13
C ASN A 128 4.23 25.66 -10.70
N CYS A 129 3.26 24.75 -10.47
CA CYS A 129 2.90 24.36 -9.11
C CYS A 129 3.99 23.44 -8.51
N THR A 130 4.57 23.87 -7.39
CA THR A 130 5.64 23.14 -6.69
C THR A 130 5.14 22.28 -5.55
N GLY A 131 3.91 22.50 -5.08
CA GLY A 131 3.26 21.73 -4.02
C GLY A 131 1.75 21.96 -3.95
N TYR A 132 1.10 21.26 -3.02
CA TYR A 132 -0.36 21.21 -2.92
C TYR A 132 -1.02 22.57 -2.69
N SER A 133 -0.48 23.41 -1.80
CA SER A 133 -1.09 24.71 -1.48
C SER A 133 -1.20 25.63 -2.71
N GLU A 134 -0.17 25.67 -3.55
CA GLU A 134 -0.18 26.47 -4.79
C GLU A 134 -1.16 25.91 -5.81
N TRP A 135 -1.21 24.58 -5.93
CA TRP A 135 -2.14 23.88 -6.81
C TRP A 135 -3.59 24.13 -6.38
N PHE A 136 -3.86 24.02 -5.08
CA PHE A 136 -5.16 24.19 -4.47
C PHE A 136 -5.73 25.59 -4.69
N ALA A 137 -4.90 26.62 -4.52
CA ALA A 137 -5.30 28.01 -4.78
C ALA A 137 -5.78 28.20 -6.23
N ARG A 138 -5.08 27.61 -7.22
CA ARG A 138 -5.44 27.72 -8.64
C ARG A 138 -6.68 26.92 -9.01
N ALA A 139 -6.84 25.73 -8.43
CA ALA A 139 -8.06 24.94 -8.58
C ALA A 139 -9.28 25.72 -8.04
N GLY A 140 -9.09 26.43 -6.92
CA GLY A 140 -10.12 27.30 -6.33
C GLY A 140 -10.51 28.47 -7.22
N ASP A 141 -9.55 29.15 -7.86
CA ASP A 141 -9.82 30.30 -8.75
C ASP A 141 -10.70 29.94 -9.95
N LYS A 142 -10.64 28.70 -10.43
CA LYS A 142 -11.47 28.19 -11.54
C LYS A 142 -12.93 27.93 -11.16
N SER A 143 -13.20 27.81 -9.86
CA SER A 143 -14.51 27.40 -9.32
C SER A 143 -15.45 28.58 -8.99
N ASN A 144 -14.95 29.82 -9.10
CA ASN A 144 -15.70 31.08 -8.95
C ASN A 144 -16.10 31.67 -10.31
#